data_AF-A0AAD2FFC7-F1
#
_entry.id   AF-A0AAD2FFC7-F1
#
_cell.length_a   1.000
_cell.length_b   1.000
_cell.length_c   1.000
_cell.angle_alpha   90.00
_cell.angle_beta   90.00
_cell.angle_gamma   90.00
#
_symmetry.space_group_name_H-M   'P 1'
#
loop_
_entity.id
_entity.type
_entity.pdbx_description
1 polymer ?
#
loop_
_entity_poly.entity_id
_entity_poly.type
_entity_poly.pdbx_seq_one_letter_code
_entity_poly.pdbx_strand_id
1 'polypeptide(L)'
;MMTLESVKRLNNQVVSLLDCGLFHEAYQLSLTAMVHFQEMVSMPEISNYTSSSIDEYMVALGNSRGGAAGDFVYQHGITFTSAMVEDPSTITSILIFNSALSHQLLASAMYYKEPASLYQRLLEKAKMLYKLAYSEQRGDYNYIFKLTVLNNIGVICRLLDEEEQAQECFDHLVSLLMQGVVQSGVCDHTTTHFEQFWANLTVKHVAPAA
;
A
#
# COMPACT_ATOMS: atom_id res chain seq x y z
N MET A 1 20.44 12.08 17.83
CA MET A 1 20.02 10.69 18.15
C MET A 1 18.81 10.42 17.29
N MET A 2 18.79 9.31 16.52
CA MET A 2 17.60 8.94 15.77
C MET A 2 16.57 8.38 16.73
N THR A 3 15.33 8.84 16.63
CA THR A 3 14.23 8.45 17.51
C THR A 3 13.08 7.92 16.67
N LEU A 4 12.22 7.08 17.26
CA LEU A 4 11.01 6.63 16.59
C LEU A 4 10.12 7.81 16.15
N GLU A 5 10.03 8.88 16.96
CA GLU A 5 9.32 10.11 16.59
C GLU A 5 9.90 10.77 15.34
N SER A 6 11.21 10.70 15.13
CA SER A 6 11.83 11.18 13.90
C SER A 6 11.39 10.37 12.67
N VAL A 7 11.26 9.05 12.80
CA VAL A 7 10.77 8.14 11.74
C VAL A 7 9.29 8.42 11.45
N LYS A 8 8.45 8.51 12.49
CA LYS A 8 7.01 8.83 12.35
C LYS A 8 6.81 10.14 11.61
N ARG A 9 7.55 11.19 11.98
CA ARG A 9 7.52 12.49 11.33
C ARG A 9 7.91 12.41 9.85
N LEU A 10 9.00 11.71 9.53
CA LEU A 10 9.46 11.54 8.14
C LEU A 10 8.39 10.83 7.29
N ASN A 11 7.81 9.75 7.81
CA ASN A 11 6.73 9.05 7.11
C ASN A 11 5.49 9.93 6.89
N ASN A 12 5.05 10.68 7.90
CA ASN A 12 3.90 11.56 7.73
C ASN A 12 4.17 12.68 6.72
N GLN A 13 5.43 13.15 6.63
CA GLN A 13 5.85 14.06 5.58
C GLN A 13 5.84 13.39 4.20
N VAL A 14 6.23 12.11 4.08
CA VAL A 14 6.06 11.33 2.83
C VAL A 14 4.59 11.34 2.41
N VAL A 15 3.66 11.00 3.31
CA VAL A 15 2.22 11.00 2.99
C VAL A 15 1.75 12.37 2.52
N SER A 16 2.15 13.44 3.21
CA SER A 16 1.82 14.81 2.79
C SER A 16 2.37 15.17 1.41
N LEU A 17 3.56 14.69 1.05
CA LEU A 17 4.14 14.90 -0.28
C LEU A 17 3.36 14.12 -1.36
N LEU A 18 2.93 12.89 -1.06
CA LEU A 18 2.07 12.09 -1.94
C LEU A 18 0.74 12.80 -2.21
N ASP A 19 0.08 13.31 -1.16
CA ASP A 19 -1.18 14.04 -1.28
C ASP A 19 -1.05 15.34 -2.10
N CYS A 20 0.14 15.95 -2.09
CA CYS A 20 0.49 17.12 -2.89
C CYS A 20 0.95 16.80 -4.33
N GLY A 21 1.05 15.52 -4.71
CA GLY A 21 1.54 15.10 -6.03
C GLY A 21 3.06 15.25 -6.22
N LEU A 22 3.82 15.47 -5.14
CA LEU A 22 5.28 15.63 -5.14
C LEU A 22 5.96 14.26 -5.02
N PHE A 23 5.75 13.41 -6.03
CA PHE A 23 6.10 11.98 -5.95
C PHE A 23 7.61 11.72 -5.92
N HIS A 24 8.44 12.58 -6.52
CA HIS A 24 9.89 12.39 -6.52
C HIS A 24 10.47 12.63 -5.12
N GLU A 25 10.03 13.70 -4.46
CA GLU A 25 10.40 14.06 -3.10
C GLU A 25 9.86 13.02 -2.11
N ALA A 26 8.62 12.55 -2.30
CA ALA A 26 8.05 11.48 -1.49
C ALA A 26 8.88 10.19 -1.58
N TYR A 27 9.27 9.81 -2.79
CA TYR A 27 10.14 8.66 -3.05
C TYR A 27 11.50 8.76 -2.35
N GLN A 28 12.17 9.92 -2.43
CA GLN A 28 13.45 10.10 -1.75
C GLN A 28 13.30 10.04 -0.23
N LEU A 29 12.28 10.70 0.30
CA LEU A 29 12.05 10.79 1.74
C LEU A 29 11.60 9.46 2.34
N SER A 30 10.86 8.63 1.58
CA SER A 30 10.45 7.29 2.04
C SER A 30 11.65 6.37 2.24
N LEU A 31 12.66 6.44 1.37
CA LEU A 31 13.90 5.71 1.53
C LEU A 31 14.67 6.18 2.77
N THR A 32 14.75 7.49 3.01
CA THR A 32 15.37 8.04 4.23
C THR A 32 14.67 7.54 5.49
N ALA A 33 13.33 7.52 5.51
CA ALA A 33 12.56 7.02 6.65
C ALA A 33 12.86 5.53 6.94
N MET A 34 12.95 4.70 5.89
CA MET A 34 13.30 3.28 6.03
C MET A 34 14.71 3.07 6.59
N VAL A 35 15.71 3.81 6.08
CA VAL A 35 17.11 3.71 6.57
C VAL A 35 17.18 4.09 8.05
N HIS A 36 16.56 5.22 8.44
CA HIS A 36 16.54 5.66 9.83
C HIS A 36 15.88 4.62 10.75
N PHE A 37 14.80 3.98 10.30
CA PHE A 37 14.15 2.94 11.08
C PHE A 37 15.02 1.69 11.22
N GLN A 38 15.70 1.26 10.15
CA GLN A 38 16.62 0.12 10.20
C GLN A 38 17.79 0.35 11.16
N GLU A 39 18.37 1.55 11.15
CA GLU A 39 19.45 1.93 12.07
C GLU A 39 18.96 1.94 13.53
N MET A 40 17.71 2.35 13.76
CA MET A 40 17.08 2.34 15.09
C MET A 40 16.82 0.91 15.60
N VAL A 41 16.22 0.03 14.78
CA VAL A 41 15.88 -1.36 15.16
C VAL A 41 17.13 -2.22 15.40
N SER A 42 18.28 -1.83 14.86
CA SER A 42 19.55 -2.51 15.12
C SER A 42 20.05 -2.37 16.57
N MET A 43 19.33 -1.64 17.44
CA MET A 43 19.64 -1.51 18.86
C MET A 43 18.87 -2.54 19.72
N PRO A 44 19.54 -3.24 20.65
CA PRO A 44 18.94 -4.33 21.43
C PRO A 44 18.13 -3.78 22.61
N GLU A 45 16.89 -3.36 22.38
CA GLU A 45 15.91 -3.16 23.45
C GLU A 45 14.62 -3.91 23.11
N ILE A 46 14.40 -5.01 23.84
CA ILE A 46 13.18 -5.83 23.75
C ILE A 46 12.16 -5.21 24.69
N SER A 47 11.17 -4.53 24.13
CA SER A 47 9.95 -4.14 24.84
C SER A 47 8.77 -4.96 24.32
N ASN A 48 7.83 -5.24 25.22
CA ASN A 48 6.57 -5.90 24.88
C ASN A 48 5.66 -4.88 24.22
N TYR A 49 5.53 -4.95 22.90
CA TYR A 49 4.59 -4.13 22.14
C TYR A 49 3.21 -4.77 22.11
N THR A 50 2.18 -3.94 22.22
CA THR A 50 0.82 -4.36 21.88
C THR A 50 0.63 -4.21 20.37
N SER A 51 -0.08 -5.11 19.71
CA SER A 51 -0.30 -5.01 18.27
C SER A 51 -1.55 -4.18 18.02
N SER A 52 -1.42 -3.05 17.31
CA SER A 52 -2.55 -2.35 16.70
C SER A 52 -2.72 -2.81 15.26
N SER A 53 -3.97 -2.94 14.82
CA SER A 53 -4.28 -3.27 13.43
C SER A 53 -3.95 -2.11 12.50
N ILE A 54 -3.27 -2.37 11.39
CA ILE A 54 -3.01 -1.39 10.32
C ILE A 54 -4.35 -0.87 9.75
N ASP A 55 -5.38 -1.73 9.72
CA ASP A 55 -6.69 -1.40 9.17
C ASP A 55 -7.33 -0.20 9.87
N GLU A 56 -7.11 -0.03 11.17
CA GLU A 56 -7.64 1.11 11.95
C GLU A 56 -7.15 2.45 11.37
N TYR A 57 -5.91 2.50 10.89
CA TYR A 57 -5.34 3.70 10.28
C TYR A 57 -5.81 3.90 8.84
N MET A 58 -6.15 2.83 8.12
CA MET A 58 -6.64 2.91 6.73
C MET A 58 -8.11 3.34 6.66
N VAL A 59 -8.96 2.83 7.57
CA VAL A 59 -10.39 3.18 7.62
C VAL A 59 -10.58 4.66 7.94
N ALA A 60 -9.75 5.23 8.82
CA ALA A 60 -9.77 6.66 9.15
C ALA A 60 -9.59 7.57 7.91
N LEU A 61 -8.91 7.09 6.87
CA LEU A 61 -8.64 7.83 5.64
C LEU A 61 -9.75 7.66 4.57
N GLY A 62 -10.37 6.47 4.51
CA GLY A 62 -11.25 6.06 3.41
C GLY A 62 -12.60 6.79 3.30
N ASN A 63 -13.02 7.55 4.32
CA ASN A 63 -14.32 8.26 4.29
C ASN A 63 -14.32 9.54 3.44
N SER A 64 -13.21 9.92 2.80
CA SER A 64 -13.04 11.31 2.36
C SER A 64 -13.17 11.59 0.85
N ARG A 65 -13.05 10.62 -0.07
CA ARG A 65 -13.06 10.95 -1.52
C ARG A 65 -13.59 9.83 -2.42
N GLY A 66 -14.64 10.13 -3.18
CA GLY A 66 -15.18 9.30 -4.25
C GLY A 66 -14.35 9.42 -5.54
N GLY A 67 -13.94 8.29 -6.11
CA GLY A 67 -13.23 8.19 -7.38
C GLY A 67 -14.13 7.73 -8.52
N ALA A 68 -13.91 8.30 -9.71
CA ALA A 68 -14.62 8.01 -10.95
C ALA A 68 -14.21 6.65 -11.58
N ALA A 69 -15.01 6.17 -12.53
CA ALA A 69 -14.85 4.90 -13.24
C ALA A 69 -13.48 4.73 -13.91
N GLY A 70 -12.65 3.84 -13.35
CA GLY A 70 -11.34 3.43 -13.83
C GLY A 70 -10.79 2.30 -12.94
N ASP A 71 -9.60 1.77 -13.25
CA ASP A 71 -8.92 0.82 -12.37
C ASP A 71 -8.68 1.48 -11.01
N PHE A 72 -9.29 0.93 -9.96
CA PHE A 72 -9.14 1.40 -8.60
C PHE A 72 -7.72 1.09 -8.10
N VAL A 73 -6.92 2.13 -7.94
CA VAL A 73 -5.64 2.02 -7.24
C VAL A 73 -5.80 2.73 -5.91
N TYR A 74 -5.37 2.09 -4.83
CA TYR A 74 -5.26 2.82 -3.58
C TYR A 74 -4.03 3.72 -3.63
N GLN A 75 -4.27 5.04 -3.58
CA GLN A 75 -3.25 6.06 -3.83
C GLN A 75 -2.85 6.85 -2.58
N HIS A 76 -3.29 6.45 -1.40
CA HIS A 76 -3.09 7.22 -0.17
C HIS A 76 -2.03 6.61 0.73
N GLY A 77 -1.14 7.43 1.29
CA GLY A 77 -0.20 6.95 2.28
C GLY A 77 -0.86 6.71 3.64
N ILE A 78 -0.29 5.80 4.44
CA ILE A 78 -0.73 5.56 5.82
C ILE A 78 0.09 6.43 6.77
N THR A 79 -0.59 7.30 7.52
CA THR A 79 0.05 8.18 8.52
C THR A 79 0.15 7.50 9.88
N PHE A 80 1.27 7.72 10.58
CA PHE A 80 1.39 7.43 12.00
C PHE A 80 0.60 8.46 12.81
N THR A 81 -0.30 8.01 13.68
CA THR A 81 -0.97 8.90 14.65
C THR A 81 -0.19 8.92 15.96
N SER A 82 -0.46 9.90 16.83
CA SER A 82 0.15 9.95 18.18
C SER A 82 -0.29 8.78 19.07
N ALA A 83 -1.44 8.17 18.77
CA ALA A 83 -1.97 7.01 19.47
C ALA A 83 -1.42 5.69 18.92
N MET A 84 -0.64 5.73 17.83
CA MET A 84 -0.17 4.54 17.16
C MET A 84 0.84 3.77 18.00
N VAL A 85 0.59 2.46 18.12
CA VAL A 85 1.49 1.58 18.86
C VAL A 85 2.83 1.42 18.13
N GLU A 86 3.89 1.37 18.93
CA GLU A 86 5.29 1.35 18.52
C GLU A 86 5.78 -0.03 18.07
N ASP A 87 4.87 -0.92 17.68
CA ASP A 87 5.22 -2.27 17.22
C ASP A 87 6.10 -2.18 15.95
N PRO A 88 7.34 -2.70 15.99
CA PRO A 88 8.27 -2.59 14.87
C PRO A 88 7.75 -3.25 13.60
N SER A 89 6.97 -4.33 13.69
CA SER A 89 6.41 -5.02 12.51
C SER A 89 5.36 -4.15 11.81
N THR A 90 4.47 -3.53 12.58
CA THR A 90 3.46 -2.58 12.08
C THR A 90 4.13 -1.36 11.43
N ILE A 91 5.15 -0.78 12.08
CA ILE A 91 5.91 0.36 11.54
C ILE A 91 6.61 -0.04 10.24
N THR A 92 7.29 -1.19 10.23
CA THR A 92 7.97 -1.73 9.04
C THR A 92 7.00 -1.86 7.87
N SER A 93 5.83 -2.45 8.12
CA SER A 93 4.79 -2.68 7.11
C SER A 93 4.31 -1.37 6.47
N ILE A 94 4.07 -0.34 7.28
CA ILE A 94 3.63 0.98 6.81
C ILE A 94 4.73 1.69 6.02
N LEU A 95 5.97 1.65 6.50
CA LEU A 95 7.10 2.27 5.80
C LEU A 95 7.32 1.62 4.43
N ILE A 96 7.29 0.29 4.37
CA ILE A 96 7.42 -0.46 3.11
C ILE A 96 6.25 -0.12 2.17
N PHE A 97 5.02 -0.09 2.69
CA PHE A 97 3.82 0.26 1.93
C PHE A 97 3.92 1.66 1.32
N ASN A 98 4.21 2.68 2.13
CA ASN A 98 4.32 4.07 1.64
C ASN A 98 5.49 4.24 0.65
N SER A 99 6.56 3.46 0.82
CA SER A 99 7.66 3.41 -0.15
C SER A 99 7.23 2.77 -1.47
N ALA A 100 6.49 1.66 -1.43
CA ALA A 100 5.92 1.01 -2.62
C ALA A 100 4.99 1.97 -3.38
N LEU A 101 4.12 2.65 -2.64
CA LEU A 101 3.20 3.63 -3.18
C LEU A 101 3.93 4.82 -3.83
N SER A 102 5.00 5.30 -3.20
CA SER A 102 5.82 6.38 -3.78
C SER A 102 6.44 5.98 -5.12
N HIS A 103 6.94 4.74 -5.24
CA HIS A 103 7.46 4.22 -6.51
C HIS A 103 6.36 4.12 -7.58
N GLN A 104 5.20 3.58 -7.19
CA GLN A 104 4.06 3.40 -8.09
C GLN A 104 3.57 4.74 -8.65
N LEU A 105 3.31 5.72 -7.78
CA LEU A 105 2.81 7.04 -8.18
C LEU A 105 3.84 7.83 -8.98
N LEU A 106 5.13 7.69 -8.64
CA LEU A 106 6.22 8.26 -9.45
C LEU A 106 6.24 7.64 -10.86
N ALA A 107 6.08 6.33 -10.98
CA ALA A 107 6.00 5.65 -12.27
C ALA A 107 4.81 6.18 -13.10
N SER A 108 3.62 6.26 -12.49
CA SER A 108 2.43 6.80 -13.14
C SER A 108 2.62 8.24 -13.64
N ALA A 109 3.28 9.09 -12.86
CA ALA A 109 3.58 10.47 -13.25
C ALA A 109 4.63 10.59 -14.38
N MET A 110 5.46 9.55 -14.56
CA MET A 110 6.52 9.48 -15.55
C MET A 110 6.12 8.81 -16.86
N TYR A 111 4.96 8.13 -16.93
CA TYR A 111 4.55 7.26 -18.03
C TYR A 111 4.71 7.89 -19.44
N TYR A 112 4.44 9.19 -19.59
CA TYR A 112 4.58 9.90 -20.88
C TYR A 112 5.84 10.77 -21.01
N LYS A 113 6.71 10.83 -19.98
CA LYS A 113 7.80 11.81 -19.89
C LYS A 113 9.20 11.20 -19.96
N GLU A 114 9.35 9.97 -19.51
CA GLU A 114 10.65 9.32 -19.32
C GLU A 114 10.80 8.06 -20.18
N PRO A 115 12.01 7.50 -20.32
CA PRO A 115 12.21 6.24 -21.02
C PRO A 115 11.36 5.12 -20.40
N ALA A 116 10.76 4.28 -21.25
CA ALA A 116 9.94 3.15 -20.82
C ALA A 116 10.66 2.23 -19.80
N SER A 117 11.99 2.14 -19.88
CA SER A 117 12.81 1.35 -18.94
C SER A 117 12.81 1.86 -17.50
N LEU A 118 12.73 3.18 -17.28
CA LEU A 118 12.65 3.75 -15.93
C LEU A 118 11.28 3.50 -15.31
N TYR A 119 10.22 3.70 -16.10
CA TYR A 119 8.85 3.40 -15.72
C TYR A 119 8.70 1.95 -15.26
N GLN A 120 9.15 1.00 -16.09
CA GLN A 120 9.10 -0.43 -15.78
C GLN A 120 9.87 -0.76 -14.49
N ARG A 121 11.08 -0.23 -14.32
CA ARG A 121 11.89 -0.44 -13.12
C ARG A 121 11.23 0.08 -11.85
N LEU A 122 10.53 1.22 -11.92
CA LEU A 122 9.80 1.76 -10.77
C LEU A 122 8.62 0.88 -10.39
N LEU A 123 7.86 0.38 -11.37
CA LEU A 123 6.77 -0.56 -11.15
C LEU A 123 7.24 -1.90 -10.57
N GLU A 124 8.34 -2.47 -11.09
CA GLU A 124 8.93 -3.69 -10.53
C GLU A 124 9.34 -3.53 -9.06
N LYS A 125 9.92 -2.37 -8.71
CA LYS A 125 10.26 -2.04 -7.32
C LYS A 125 9.03 -1.88 -6.45
N ALA A 126 8.00 -1.17 -6.93
CA ALA A 126 6.73 -1.04 -6.22
C ALA A 126 6.13 -2.42 -5.94
N LYS A 127 6.06 -3.29 -6.96
CA LYS A 127 5.59 -4.68 -6.84
C LYS A 127 6.37 -5.47 -5.79
N MET A 128 7.71 -5.39 -5.80
CA MET A 128 8.56 -6.07 -4.83
C MET A 128 8.30 -5.59 -3.39
N LEU A 129 8.20 -4.28 -3.19
CA LEU A 129 7.94 -3.69 -1.88
C LEU A 129 6.55 -4.07 -1.38
N TYR A 130 5.52 -4.07 -2.24
CA TYR A 130 4.19 -4.55 -1.85
C TYR A 130 4.20 -6.03 -1.47
N LYS A 131 4.87 -6.90 -2.23
CA LYS A 131 5.03 -8.31 -1.87
C LYS A 131 5.71 -8.48 -0.50
N LEU A 132 6.72 -7.65 -0.20
CA LEU A 132 7.39 -7.65 1.10
C LEU A 132 6.44 -7.17 2.22
N ALA A 133 5.71 -6.07 2.01
CA ALA A 133 4.73 -5.58 2.98
C ALA A 133 3.64 -6.62 3.28
N TYR A 134 3.22 -7.38 2.26
CA TYR A 134 2.28 -8.49 2.40
C TYR A 134 2.88 -9.63 3.25
N SER A 135 4.11 -10.05 2.97
CA SER A 135 4.75 -11.18 3.68
C SER A 135 5.06 -10.89 5.15
N GLU A 136 5.23 -9.61 5.51
CA GLU A 136 5.41 -9.20 6.91
C GLU A 136 4.11 -9.33 7.73
N GLN A 137 2.94 -9.45 7.09
CA GLN A 137 1.68 -9.65 7.79
C GLN A 137 1.56 -11.09 8.30
N ARG A 138 1.57 -11.26 9.62
CA ARG A 138 1.33 -12.56 10.27
C ARG A 138 -0.14 -12.73 10.68
N GLY A 139 -0.67 -13.94 10.47
CA GLY A 139 -2.04 -14.29 10.88
C GLY A 139 -3.12 -13.58 10.07
N ASP A 140 -4.36 -13.58 10.58
CA ASP A 140 -5.55 -13.12 9.85
C ASP A 140 -5.92 -11.64 10.12
N TYR A 141 -5.03 -10.88 10.75
CA TYR A 141 -5.21 -9.44 10.99
C TYR A 141 -4.86 -8.61 9.75
N ASN A 142 -5.14 -7.30 9.79
CA ASN A 142 -4.81 -6.31 8.75
C ASN A 142 -5.41 -6.66 7.38
N TYR A 143 -6.70 -6.97 7.39
CA TYR A 143 -7.44 -7.46 6.25
C TYR A 143 -7.61 -6.40 5.15
N ILE A 144 -7.96 -5.15 5.50
CA ILE A 144 -8.06 -4.03 4.55
C ILE A 144 -6.69 -3.73 3.95
N PHE A 145 -5.64 -3.77 4.77
CA PHE A 145 -4.27 -3.62 4.30
C PHE A 145 -3.89 -4.69 3.27
N LYS A 146 -4.18 -5.97 3.55
CA LYS A 146 -3.92 -7.08 2.62
C LYS A 146 -4.67 -6.93 1.30
N LEU A 147 -5.96 -6.59 1.35
CA LEU A 147 -6.76 -6.31 0.15
C LEU A 147 -6.12 -5.20 -0.68
N THR A 148 -5.73 -4.11 -0.01
CA THR A 148 -5.09 -2.95 -0.65
C THR A 148 -3.79 -3.33 -1.35
N VAL A 149 -2.93 -4.07 -0.65
CA VAL A 149 -1.64 -4.51 -1.18
C VAL A 149 -1.82 -5.44 -2.37
N LEU A 150 -2.68 -6.46 -2.28
CA LEU A 150 -2.94 -7.39 -3.38
C LEU A 150 -3.56 -6.69 -4.59
N ASN A 151 -4.49 -5.78 -4.36
CA ASN A 151 -5.10 -5.01 -5.42
C ASN A 151 -4.06 -4.16 -6.18
N ASN A 152 -3.20 -3.45 -5.45
CA ASN A 152 -2.14 -2.65 -6.06
C ASN A 152 -1.11 -3.53 -6.80
N ILE A 153 -0.77 -4.72 -6.29
CA ILE A 153 0.07 -5.68 -7.02
C ILE A 153 -0.60 -6.12 -8.32
N GLY A 154 -1.87 -6.52 -8.29
CA GLY A 154 -2.60 -6.98 -9.48
C GLY A 154 -2.64 -5.92 -10.58
N VAL A 155 -2.89 -4.65 -10.22
CA VAL A 155 -2.84 -3.54 -11.17
C VAL A 155 -1.42 -3.34 -11.72
N ILE A 156 -0.38 -3.40 -10.87
CA ILE A 156 1.00 -3.29 -11.34
C ILE A 156 1.37 -4.43 -12.29
N CYS A 157 0.94 -5.66 -12.03
CA CYS A 157 1.17 -6.79 -12.93
C CYS A 157 0.54 -6.55 -14.31
N ARG A 158 -0.70 -6.02 -14.39
CA ARG A 158 -1.30 -5.59 -15.66
C ARG A 158 -0.48 -4.51 -16.36
N LEU A 159 -0.02 -3.49 -15.62
CA LEU A 159 0.83 -2.43 -16.16
C LEU A 159 2.20 -2.90 -16.66
N LEU A 160 2.62 -4.10 -16.27
CA LEU A 160 3.84 -4.77 -16.69
C LEU A 160 3.59 -5.88 -17.72
N ASP A 161 2.37 -6.02 -18.25
CA ASP A 161 1.93 -7.10 -19.14
C ASP A 161 2.14 -8.53 -18.55
N GLU A 162 2.10 -8.65 -17.21
CA GLU A 162 2.22 -9.90 -16.47
C GLU A 162 0.84 -10.49 -16.13
N GLU A 163 0.04 -10.78 -17.15
CA GLU A 163 -1.39 -11.15 -17.02
C GLU A 163 -1.64 -12.35 -16.10
N GLU A 164 -0.79 -13.38 -16.13
CA GLU A 164 -0.95 -14.56 -15.27
C GLU A 164 -0.82 -14.20 -13.78
N GLN A 165 0.21 -13.43 -13.42
CA GLN A 165 0.39 -12.97 -12.03
C GLN A 165 -0.70 -11.97 -11.62
N ALA A 166 -1.16 -11.13 -12.55
CA ALA A 166 -2.28 -10.25 -12.27
C ALA A 166 -3.54 -11.06 -11.91
N GLN A 167 -3.85 -12.10 -12.69
CA GLN A 167 -4.98 -12.97 -12.45
C GLN A 167 -4.86 -13.69 -11.10
N GLU A 168 -3.69 -14.24 -10.76
CA GLU A 168 -3.45 -14.85 -9.45
C GLU A 168 -3.71 -13.88 -8.30
N CYS A 169 -3.27 -12.62 -8.44
CA CYS A 169 -3.51 -11.59 -7.43
C CYS A 169 -5.01 -11.29 -7.27
N PHE A 170 -5.74 -11.20 -8.39
CA PHE A 170 -7.18 -10.93 -8.37
C PHE A 170 -8.01 -12.11 -7.86
N ASP A 171 -7.64 -13.35 -8.18
CA ASP A 171 -8.29 -14.55 -7.62
C ASP A 171 -8.09 -14.62 -6.10
N HIS A 172 -6.89 -14.26 -5.63
CA HIS A 172 -6.60 -14.16 -4.20
C HIS A 172 -7.39 -13.01 -3.56
N LEU A 173 -7.47 -11.85 -4.23
CA LEU A 173 -8.26 -10.70 -3.77
C LEU A 173 -9.75 -11.08 -3.60
N VAL A 174 -10.33 -11.79 -4.57
CA VAL A 174 -11.71 -12.32 -4.49
C VAL A 174 -11.85 -13.26 -3.30
N SER A 175 -10.91 -14.19 -3.13
CA SER A 175 -10.94 -15.15 -2.02
C SER A 175 -10.95 -14.45 -0.67
N LEU A 176 -10.09 -13.43 -0.50
CA LEU A 176 -10.11 -12.59 0.70
C LEU A 176 -11.45 -11.89 0.83
N LEU A 177 -11.92 -11.14 -0.18
CA LEU A 177 -13.20 -10.40 -0.15
C LEU A 177 -14.35 -11.30 0.32
N MET A 178 -14.43 -12.53 -0.19
CA MET A 178 -15.45 -13.50 0.20
C MET A 178 -15.33 -13.92 1.67
N GLN A 179 -14.10 -14.16 2.17
CA GLN A 179 -13.88 -14.43 3.60
C GLN A 179 -14.33 -13.26 4.47
N GLY A 180 -14.02 -12.02 4.07
CA GLY A 180 -14.44 -10.82 4.79
C GLY A 180 -15.96 -10.66 4.83
N VAL A 181 -16.66 -10.92 3.72
CA VAL A 181 -18.13 -10.91 3.67
C VAL A 181 -18.75 -11.98 4.58
N VAL A 182 -18.16 -13.19 4.61
CA VAL A 182 -18.64 -14.28 5.47
C VAL A 182 -18.41 -13.97 6.96
N GLN A 183 -17.26 -13.38 7.31
CA GLN A 183 -16.88 -13.09 8.69
C GLN A 183 -17.55 -11.83 9.25
N SER A 184 -17.79 -10.80 8.43
CA SER A 184 -18.32 -9.50 8.87
C SER A 184 -19.81 -9.51 9.20
N GLY A 185 -20.54 -10.59 8.93
CA GLY A 185 -21.92 -10.80 9.37
C GLY A 185 -22.81 -9.56 9.18
N VAL A 186 -23.13 -9.20 7.93
CA VAL A 186 -24.13 -8.14 7.59
C VAL A 186 -23.93 -6.84 8.39
N CYS A 187 -22.71 -6.31 8.47
CA CYS A 187 -22.44 -5.00 9.08
C CYS A 187 -21.97 -4.00 8.00
N ASP A 188 -22.74 -2.94 7.80
CA ASP A 188 -22.71 -2.01 6.63
C ASP A 188 -21.44 -1.17 6.46
N HIS A 189 -20.53 -1.12 7.44
CA HIS A 189 -19.42 -0.16 7.41
C HIS A 189 -18.15 -0.69 6.74
N THR A 190 -17.95 -2.01 6.68
CA THR A 190 -16.81 -2.62 5.98
C THR A 190 -17.09 -2.87 4.49
N THR A 191 -18.36 -3.01 4.12
CA THR A 191 -18.78 -3.31 2.74
C THR A 191 -18.55 -2.15 1.77
N THR A 192 -18.66 -0.90 2.23
CA THR A 192 -18.39 0.29 1.40
C THR A 192 -16.94 0.35 0.92
N HIS A 193 -15.98 -0.13 1.73
CA HIS A 193 -14.58 -0.23 1.32
C HIS A 193 -14.36 -1.34 0.28
N PHE A 194 -15.22 -2.35 0.23
CA PHE A 194 -15.08 -3.48 -0.70
C PHE A 194 -15.48 -3.11 -2.13
N GLU A 195 -16.46 -2.23 -2.31
CA GLU A 195 -16.94 -1.79 -3.63
C GLU A 195 -15.81 -1.30 -4.53
N GLN A 196 -14.83 -0.60 -3.96
CA GLN A 196 -13.68 -0.09 -4.70
C GLN A 196 -12.77 -1.22 -5.21
N PHE A 197 -12.54 -2.26 -4.42
CA PHE A 197 -11.73 -3.41 -4.85
C PHE A 197 -12.43 -4.23 -5.95
N TRP A 198 -13.77 -4.30 -5.92
CA TRP A 198 -14.54 -4.98 -6.97
C TRP A 198 -14.39 -4.34 -8.34
N ALA A 199 -14.12 -3.03 -8.43
CA ALA A 199 -13.97 -2.33 -9.70
C ALA A 199 -12.90 -3.00 -10.59
N ASN A 200 -11.73 -3.34 -10.05
CA ASN A 200 -10.61 -3.93 -10.81
C ASN A 200 -10.85 -5.35 -11.29
N LEU A 201 -11.75 -6.06 -10.62
CA LEU A 201 -12.14 -7.42 -10.98
C LEU A 201 -13.09 -7.43 -12.19
N THR A 202 -13.81 -6.33 -12.42
CA THR A 202 -14.81 -6.21 -13.49
C THR A 202 -14.27 -5.59 -14.78
N VAL A 203 -13.11 -4.93 -14.74
CA VAL A 203 -12.46 -4.39 -15.93
C VAL A 203 -11.90 -5.56 -16.75
N LYS A 204 -12.63 -5.95 -17.79
CA LYS A 204 -12.10 -6.79 -18.86
C LYS A 204 -11.14 -5.94 -19.69
N HIS A 205 -9.85 -6.27 -19.67
CA HIS A 205 -8.92 -5.73 -20.67
C HIS A 205 -9.39 -6.20 -22.06
N VAL A 206 -10.03 -5.30 -22.79
CA VAL A 206 -10.13 -5.42 -24.24
C VAL A 206 -8.74 -5.07 -24.75
N ALA A 207 -8.01 -6.06 -25.25
CA ALA A 207 -6.72 -5.83 -25.89
C ALA A 207 -6.87 -4.69 -26.92
N PRO A 208 -5.93 -3.73 -26.97
CA PRO A 208 -5.97 -2.71 -28.01
C PRO A 208 -5.94 -3.41 -29.36
N ALA A 209 -6.90 -3.08 -30.23
CA ALA A 209 -6.99 -3.64 -31.56
C ALA A 209 -5.65 -3.43 -32.28
N ALA A 210 -5.03 -4.53 -32.69
CA ALA A 210 -3.80 -4.56 -33.47
C ALA A 210 -4.01 -4.00 -34.89
#